data_AF-W9YIA1-F1
#
_entry.id   AF-W9YIA1-F1
#
_cell.length_a   1.000
_cell.length_b   1.000
_cell.length_c   1.000
_cell.angle_alpha   90.00
_cell.angle_beta   90.00
_cell.angle_gamma   90.00
#
_symmetry.space_group_name_H-M   'P 1'
#
loop_
_entity.id
_entity.type
_entity.pdbx_description
1 polymer ?
#
loop_
_entity_poly.entity_id
_entity_poly.type
_entity_poly.pdbx_seq_one_letter_code
_entity_poly.pdbx_strand_id
1 'polypeptide(L)'
;MASIGRRPWAVSDKTTFLRSRETGNHTVSLEPTTIPAKHRSRQGPSLEQYRETVHEEVTKDLKDVQQDLTSSIDDLTVKVEEHFRSLNSIEEPLQRPFFAEVLNVQTKPNIATGEGHQERQEVLLSDRVAAFRKLRKDKELTLCKLWEDWEEVQFELIGLAAEVFGPESMTFAQSREEDMKPGQKEKLQKALQPVQGAHQQAKESSGSLEEDLRHFEASMLSIASKTKKTMTDMQQQYNIQKNKIFQGLRRHIELLAAL
;
A
#
# COMPACT_ATOMS: atom_id res chain seq x y z
N MET A 1 -8.34 -26.01 -27.27
CA MET A 1 -8.64 -24.86 -28.14
C MET A 1 -7.94 -23.64 -27.56
N ALA A 2 -7.32 -22.84 -28.44
CA ALA A 2 -6.73 -21.50 -28.25
C ALA A 2 -5.57 -21.37 -27.23
N SER A 3 -4.29 -21.37 -27.64
CA SER A 3 -3.48 -20.32 -28.32
C SER A 3 -2.96 -19.22 -27.37
N ILE A 4 -1.67 -19.29 -27.03
CA ILE A 4 -0.91 -18.18 -26.42
C ILE A 4 0.40 -17.99 -27.21
N GLY A 5 0.64 -16.73 -27.56
CA GLY A 5 1.46 -16.26 -28.66
C GLY A 5 2.96 -16.50 -28.51
N ARG A 6 3.57 -16.92 -29.61
CA ARG A 6 5.00 -16.77 -29.85
C ARG A 6 5.24 -15.35 -30.34
N ARG A 7 6.05 -14.57 -29.61
CA ARG A 7 6.70 -13.38 -30.16
C ARG A 7 7.99 -13.83 -30.85
N PRO A 8 8.27 -13.38 -32.09
CA PRO A 8 9.56 -13.60 -32.72
C PRO A 8 10.58 -12.62 -32.14
N TRP A 9 11.77 -13.13 -31.85
CA TRP A 9 12.95 -12.35 -31.50
C TRP A 9 13.44 -11.62 -32.76
N ALA A 10 13.67 -10.32 -32.61
CA ALA A 10 14.19 -9.47 -33.67
C ALA A 10 15.71 -9.70 -33.81
N VAL A 11 16.14 -10.12 -34.99
CA VAL A 11 17.55 -10.11 -35.41
C VAL A 11 17.90 -8.68 -35.78
N SER A 12 18.85 -8.08 -35.05
CA SER A 12 19.45 -6.81 -35.41
C SER A 12 20.60 -7.07 -36.39
N ASP A 13 20.33 -6.90 -37.67
CA ASP A 13 21.35 -6.74 -38.70
C ASP A 13 22.08 -5.40 -38.50
N LYS A 14 23.40 -5.48 -38.37
CA LYS A 14 24.45 -4.56 -38.89
C LYS A 14 25.61 -4.40 -37.91
N THR A 15 26.75 -4.98 -38.28
CA THR A 15 28.04 -4.26 -38.33
C THR A 15 29.01 -4.99 -39.25
N THR A 16 29.20 -4.41 -40.43
CA THR A 16 30.34 -4.53 -41.37
C THR A 16 31.54 -3.81 -40.72
N PHE A 17 32.83 -4.12 -40.89
CA PHE A 17 33.76 -4.23 -42.04
C PHE A 17 35.04 -4.96 -41.56
N LEU A 18 35.87 -5.65 -42.36
CA LEU A 18 36.79 -5.16 -43.41
C LEU A 18 37.25 -6.39 -44.24
N ARG A 19 36.97 -6.47 -45.54
CA ARG A 19 37.86 -6.09 -46.67
C ARG A 19 39.34 -6.48 -46.49
N SER A 20 39.71 -7.64 -47.03
CA SER A 20 40.99 -7.87 -47.71
C SER A 20 40.84 -9.01 -48.71
N ARG A 21 40.80 -8.68 -49.99
CA ARG A 21 41.10 -9.61 -51.08
C ARG A 21 41.96 -8.84 -52.06
N GLU A 22 43.25 -8.77 -51.75
CA GLU A 22 44.27 -8.42 -52.73
C GLU A 22 44.41 -9.61 -53.67
N THR A 23 43.81 -9.50 -54.85
CA THR A 23 44.19 -10.29 -56.01
C THR A 23 45.51 -9.75 -56.53
N GLY A 24 46.61 -10.34 -56.06
CA GLY A 24 47.94 -10.15 -56.61
C GLY A 24 48.08 -10.90 -57.94
N ASN A 25 48.15 -10.12 -59.02
CA ASN A 25 48.56 -10.55 -60.34
C ASN A 25 50.00 -11.09 -60.30
N HIS A 26 50.20 -12.35 -60.71
CA HIS A 26 51.49 -12.78 -61.25
C HIS A 26 51.29 -13.25 -62.68
N THR A 27 51.52 -12.31 -63.60
CA THR A 27 51.85 -12.58 -65.00
C THR A 27 53.13 -13.41 -65.05
N VAL A 28 53.03 -14.69 -65.40
CA VAL A 28 54.19 -15.49 -65.79
C VAL A 28 54.54 -15.09 -67.23
N SER A 29 55.61 -14.30 -67.36
CA SER A 29 56.23 -13.95 -68.64
C SER A 29 56.82 -15.23 -69.26
N LEU A 30 56.22 -15.70 -70.36
CA LEU A 30 56.78 -16.75 -71.20
C LEU A 30 57.72 -16.09 -72.23
N GLU A 31 59.00 -15.97 -71.89
CA GLU A 31 60.04 -15.78 -72.90
C GLU A 31 60.41 -17.14 -73.53
N PRO A 32 60.40 -17.27 -74.86
CA PRO A 32 60.88 -18.46 -75.55
C PRO A 32 62.41 -18.36 -75.72
N THR A 33 63.18 -18.92 -74.78
CA THR A 33 64.63 -19.08 -74.99
C THR A 33 64.90 -20.32 -75.82
N THR A 34 65.56 -20.05 -76.95
CA THR A 34 65.96 -20.93 -78.04
C THR A 34 66.83 -22.10 -77.58
N ILE A 35 66.53 -23.30 -78.11
CA ILE A 35 67.39 -24.49 -78.03
C ILE A 35 68.58 -24.29 -78.98
N PRO A 36 69.80 -24.66 -78.58
CA PRO A 36 70.70 -25.35 -79.51
C PRO A 36 71.19 -26.69 -78.96
N ALA A 37 71.23 -27.64 -79.87
CA ALA A 37 71.57 -29.04 -79.67
C ALA A 37 73.09 -29.27 -79.53
N LYS A 38 73.50 -30.16 -78.61
CA LYS A 38 74.11 -31.49 -78.88
C LYS A 38 75.01 -31.96 -77.73
N HIS A 39 74.81 -33.22 -77.33
CA HIS A 39 75.74 -34.20 -76.73
C HIS A 39 76.67 -33.73 -75.58
N ARG A 40 76.83 -34.42 -74.45
CA ARG A 40 76.77 -35.85 -74.12
C ARG A 40 76.89 -35.99 -72.59
N SER A 41 76.27 -37.02 -72.03
CA SER A 41 76.57 -37.66 -70.73
C SER A 41 76.53 -36.81 -69.45
N ARG A 42 75.36 -36.75 -68.82
CA ARG A 42 75.17 -37.02 -67.39
C ARG A 42 73.77 -37.60 -67.21
N GLN A 43 73.70 -38.79 -66.62
CA GLN A 43 72.45 -39.49 -66.32
C GLN A 43 71.55 -38.54 -65.50
N GLY A 44 70.39 -38.18 -66.04
CA GLY A 44 69.32 -37.64 -65.20
C GLY A 44 68.88 -38.73 -64.21
N PRO A 45 68.38 -38.37 -63.02
CA PRO A 45 67.77 -39.35 -62.13
C PRO A 45 66.73 -40.16 -62.92
N SER A 46 66.68 -41.47 -62.71
CA SER A 46 65.71 -42.31 -63.41
C SER A 46 64.30 -41.78 -63.10
N LEU A 47 63.36 -41.96 -64.02
CA LEU A 47 61.96 -41.56 -63.81
C LEU A 47 61.41 -42.15 -62.49
N GLU A 48 61.89 -43.34 -62.12
CA GLU A 48 61.65 -44.00 -60.83
C GLU A 48 62.17 -43.21 -59.63
N GLN A 49 63.38 -42.64 -59.64
CA GLN A 49 63.87 -41.79 -58.54
C GLN A 49 63.04 -40.53 -58.35
N TYR A 50 62.58 -39.92 -59.45
CA TYR A 50 61.66 -38.78 -59.36
C TYR A 50 60.29 -39.18 -58.81
N ARG A 51 59.75 -40.32 -59.26
CA ARG A 51 58.50 -40.88 -58.72
C ARG A 51 58.60 -41.18 -57.24
N GLU A 52 59.71 -41.74 -56.78
CA GLU A 52 59.95 -42.09 -55.39
C GLU A 52 60.08 -40.84 -54.52
N THR A 53 60.81 -39.82 -54.99
CA THR A 53 60.93 -38.52 -54.28
C THR A 53 59.58 -37.81 -54.16
N VAL A 54 58.80 -37.75 -55.25
CA VAL A 54 57.45 -37.16 -55.23
C VAL A 54 56.52 -37.99 -54.34
N HIS A 55 56.64 -39.31 -54.34
CA HIS A 55 55.82 -40.16 -53.48
C HIS A 55 56.14 -39.95 -52.01
N GLU A 56 57.43 -39.86 -51.64
CA GLU A 56 57.87 -39.56 -50.28
C GLU A 56 57.38 -38.17 -49.84
N GLU A 57 57.55 -37.14 -50.68
CA GLU A 57 57.10 -35.77 -50.41
C GLU A 57 55.58 -35.69 -50.23
N VAL A 58 54.81 -36.30 -51.14
CA VAL A 58 53.34 -36.36 -51.03
C VAL A 58 52.89 -37.13 -49.79
N THR A 59 53.54 -38.24 -49.44
CA THR A 59 53.20 -38.96 -48.21
C THR A 59 53.57 -38.20 -46.95
N LYS A 60 54.61 -37.39 -46.99
CA LYS A 60 55.00 -36.52 -45.90
C LYS A 60 53.99 -35.39 -45.74
N ASP A 61 53.64 -34.70 -46.82
CA ASP A 61 52.62 -33.64 -46.80
C ASP A 61 51.26 -34.18 -46.34
N LEU A 62 50.86 -35.38 -46.79
CA LEU A 62 49.64 -36.04 -46.32
C LEU A 62 49.68 -36.33 -44.82
N LYS A 63 50.83 -36.77 -44.29
CA LYS A 63 51.00 -37.01 -42.85
C LYS A 63 50.97 -35.71 -42.06
N ASP A 64 51.62 -34.67 -42.55
CA ASP A 64 51.67 -33.36 -41.90
C ASP A 64 50.26 -32.75 -41.86
N VAL A 65 49.51 -32.80 -42.97
CA VAL A 65 48.10 -32.37 -43.03
C VAL A 65 47.22 -33.22 -42.12
N GLN A 66 47.43 -34.54 -42.08
CA GLN A 66 46.68 -35.42 -41.18
C GLN A 66 46.96 -35.08 -39.71
N GLN A 67 48.21 -34.79 -39.36
CA GLN A 67 48.61 -34.43 -38.00
C GLN A 67 48.07 -33.07 -37.59
N ASP A 68 48.11 -32.09 -38.49
CA ASP A 68 47.52 -30.76 -38.28
C ASP A 68 46.00 -30.85 -38.11
N LEU A 69 45.33 -31.67 -38.91
CA LEU A 69 43.89 -31.89 -38.78
C LEU A 69 43.55 -32.59 -37.45
N THR A 70 44.32 -33.60 -37.08
CA THR A 70 44.08 -34.36 -35.84
C THR A 70 44.30 -33.49 -34.61
N SER A 71 45.40 -32.73 -34.58
CA SER A 71 45.69 -31.79 -33.49
C SER A 71 44.67 -30.65 -33.41
N SER A 72 44.20 -30.13 -34.54
CA SER A 72 43.11 -29.14 -34.59
C SER A 72 41.79 -29.71 -34.05
N ILE A 73 41.47 -30.97 -34.35
CA ILE A 73 40.29 -31.66 -33.82
C ILE A 73 40.43 -31.88 -32.30
N ASP A 74 41.60 -32.29 -31.82
CA ASP A 74 41.85 -32.48 -30.40
C ASP A 74 41.74 -31.15 -29.63
N ASP A 75 42.36 -30.08 -30.15
CA ASP A 75 42.26 -28.72 -29.59
C ASP A 75 40.82 -28.21 -29.57
N LEU A 76 40.05 -28.47 -30.63
CA LEU A 76 38.65 -28.09 -30.68
C LEU A 76 37.82 -28.88 -29.66
N THR A 77 38.12 -30.16 -29.48
CA THR A 77 37.44 -31.03 -28.50
C THR A 77 37.68 -30.51 -27.09
N VAL A 78 38.93 -30.18 -26.73
CA VAL A 78 39.26 -29.59 -25.42
C VAL A 78 38.52 -28.27 -25.21
N LYS A 79 38.50 -27.38 -26.21
CA LYS A 79 37.77 -26.10 -26.11
C LYS A 79 36.28 -26.32 -25.90
N VAL A 80 35.67 -27.27 -26.61
CA VAL A 80 34.25 -27.61 -26.46
C VAL A 80 33.96 -28.14 -25.06
N GLU A 81 34.81 -29.02 -24.53
CA GLU A 81 34.67 -29.51 -23.14
C GLU A 81 34.83 -28.40 -22.09
N GLU A 82 35.75 -27.47 -22.32
CA GLU A 82 35.93 -26.30 -21.45
C GLU A 82 34.70 -25.38 -21.48
N HIS A 83 34.13 -25.15 -22.67
CA HIS A 83 32.86 -24.43 -22.80
C HIS A 83 31.71 -25.14 -22.10
N PHE A 84 31.61 -26.47 -22.18
CA PHE A 84 30.60 -27.22 -21.44
C PHE A 84 30.79 -27.12 -19.93
N ARG A 85 32.03 -27.18 -19.42
CA ARG A 85 32.32 -26.97 -18.00
C ARG A 85 31.96 -25.56 -17.55
N SER A 86 32.32 -24.55 -18.34
CA SER A 86 31.96 -23.16 -18.05
C SER A 86 30.45 -22.94 -18.07
N LEU A 87 29.73 -23.49 -19.06
CA LEU A 87 28.28 -23.42 -19.13
C LEU A 87 27.63 -24.09 -17.92
N ASN A 88 28.12 -25.27 -17.53
CA ASN A 88 27.60 -25.99 -16.36
C ASN A 88 27.81 -25.18 -15.06
N SER A 89 28.94 -24.47 -14.92
CA SER A 89 29.20 -23.60 -13.76
C SER A 89 28.28 -22.37 -13.68
N ILE A 90 27.77 -21.90 -14.83
CA ILE A 90 26.82 -20.79 -14.92
C ILE A 90 25.38 -21.30 -14.74
N GLU A 91 25.10 -22.53 -15.17
CA GLU A 91 23.78 -23.14 -15.10
C GLU A 91 23.46 -23.66 -13.69
N GLU A 92 24.44 -24.18 -12.94
CA GLU A 92 24.26 -24.74 -11.59
C GLU A 92 23.53 -23.78 -10.61
N PRO A 93 23.86 -22.47 -10.53
CA PRO A 93 23.13 -21.53 -9.68
C PRO A 93 21.70 -21.26 -10.17
N LEU A 94 21.45 -21.34 -11.48
CA LEU A 94 20.14 -21.08 -12.10
C LEU A 94 19.20 -22.29 -12.01
N GLN A 95 19.76 -23.51 -11.92
CA GLN A 95 19.01 -24.73 -11.66
C GLN A 95 18.56 -24.85 -10.21
N ARG A 96 19.04 -23.99 -9.29
CA ARG A 96 18.58 -24.00 -7.91
C ARG A 96 17.11 -23.59 -7.86
N PRO A 97 16.22 -24.47 -7.39
CA PRO A 97 14.81 -24.15 -7.34
C PRO A 97 14.54 -23.05 -6.31
N PHE A 98 13.55 -22.20 -6.59
CA PHE A 98 13.19 -21.02 -5.77
C PHE A 98 12.99 -21.30 -4.25
N PHE A 99 12.70 -22.54 -3.86
CA PHE A 99 12.57 -22.90 -2.44
C PHE A 99 13.90 -23.03 -1.71
N ALA A 100 15.02 -23.20 -2.43
CA ALA A 100 16.38 -23.28 -1.91
C ALA A 100 17.17 -21.98 -2.13
N GLU A 101 16.50 -20.93 -2.61
CA GLU A 101 17.10 -19.61 -2.81
C GLU A 101 17.30 -18.93 -1.45
N VAL A 102 18.53 -18.52 -1.19
CA VAL A 102 18.96 -17.92 0.09
C VAL A 102 19.19 -16.43 -0.14
N LEU A 103 18.48 -15.60 0.62
CA LEU A 103 18.66 -14.16 0.63
C LEU A 103 19.70 -13.77 1.67
N ASN A 104 20.66 -12.95 1.28
CA ASN A 104 21.55 -12.28 2.21
C ASN A 104 20.87 -11.01 2.75
N VAL A 105 20.29 -11.11 3.94
CA VAL A 105 19.60 -9.99 4.59
C VAL A 105 20.56 -9.31 5.56
N GLN A 106 20.78 -8.00 5.38
CA GLN A 106 21.44 -7.19 6.41
C GLN A 106 20.41 -6.84 7.47
N THR A 107 20.52 -7.49 8.63
CA THR A 107 19.74 -7.11 9.81
C THR A 107 20.27 -5.77 10.32
N LYS A 108 19.40 -4.76 10.42
CA LYS A 108 19.77 -3.49 11.05
C LYS A 108 20.15 -3.77 12.52
N PRO A 109 21.20 -3.12 13.06
CA PRO A 109 21.58 -3.30 14.44
C PRO A 109 20.40 -2.92 15.34
N ASN A 110 20.01 -3.86 16.19
CA ASN A 110 18.94 -3.66 17.15
C ASN A 110 19.50 -2.76 18.27
N ILE A 111 18.99 -1.53 18.38
CA ILE A 111 19.52 -0.50 19.30
C ILE A 111 19.42 -0.94 20.77
N ALA A 112 18.63 -1.97 21.08
CA ALA A 112 18.39 -2.45 22.43
C ALA A 112 19.54 -3.27 23.05
N THR A 113 20.47 -3.83 22.26
CA THR A 113 21.50 -4.77 22.78
C THR A 113 22.95 -4.28 22.69
N GLY A 114 23.22 -3.06 22.21
CA GLY A 114 24.55 -2.45 22.31
C GLY A 114 25.69 -3.14 21.54
N GLU A 115 25.44 -4.23 20.81
CA GLU A 115 26.42 -4.89 19.95
C GLU A 115 26.21 -4.47 18.50
N GLY A 116 27.09 -3.56 18.04
CA GLY A 116 27.08 -2.97 16.71
C GLY A 116 27.60 -3.89 15.60
N HIS A 117 27.19 -5.15 15.58
CA HIS A 117 27.55 -6.07 14.50
C HIS A 117 26.38 -6.27 13.55
N GLN A 118 26.60 -5.80 12.32
CA GLN A 118 25.73 -6.01 11.18
C GLN A 118 25.86 -7.49 10.76
N GLU A 119 25.18 -8.38 11.47
CA GLU A 119 25.15 -9.79 11.08
C GLU A 119 24.41 -9.91 9.75
N ARG A 120 25.16 -10.31 8.71
CA ARG A 120 24.59 -10.79 7.45
C ARG A 120 23.97 -12.13 7.75
N GLN A 121 22.64 -12.18 7.70
CA GLN A 121 21.91 -13.42 7.91
C GLN A 121 21.47 -13.96 6.56
N GLU A 122 21.96 -15.15 6.24
CA GLU A 122 21.46 -15.96 5.14
C GLU A 122 20.12 -16.57 5.56
N VAL A 123 19.04 -16.16 4.90
CA VAL A 123 17.70 -16.65 5.20
C VAL A 123 17.04 -17.13 3.91
N LEU A 124 16.43 -18.31 3.97
CA LEU A 124 15.66 -18.86 2.85
C LEU A 124 14.54 -17.90 2.45
N LEU A 125 14.40 -17.67 1.15
CA LEU A 125 13.34 -16.84 0.58
C LEU A 125 11.96 -17.38 0.96
N SER A 126 11.81 -18.70 0.97
CA SER A 126 10.58 -19.40 1.36
C SER A 126 10.14 -19.05 2.79
N ASP A 127 11.08 -19.05 3.74
CA ASP A 127 10.82 -18.69 5.14
C ASP A 127 10.41 -17.22 5.28
N ARG A 128 11.07 -16.31 4.55
CA ARG A 128 10.70 -14.89 4.55
C ARG A 128 9.33 -14.63 3.95
N VAL A 129 9.00 -15.32 2.86
CA VAL A 129 7.66 -15.24 2.24
C VAL A 129 6.60 -15.82 3.17
N ALA A 130 6.89 -16.93 3.86
CA ALA A 130 5.98 -17.51 4.86
C ALA A 130 5.78 -16.55 6.05
N ALA A 131 6.85 -15.96 6.57
CA ALA A 131 6.80 -14.96 7.64
C ALA A 131 6.02 -13.71 7.21
N PHE A 132 6.21 -13.22 5.99
CA PHE A 132 5.45 -12.10 5.44
C PHE A 132 3.96 -12.43 5.31
N ARG A 133 3.60 -13.62 4.81
CA ARG A 133 2.21 -14.06 4.72
C ARG A 133 1.57 -14.17 6.10
N LYS A 134 2.30 -14.69 7.09
CA LYS A 134 1.85 -14.73 8.48
C LYS A 134 1.62 -13.32 9.02
N LEU A 135 2.59 -12.41 8.87
CA LEU A 135 2.47 -11.02 9.29
C LEU A 135 1.28 -10.33 8.63
N ARG A 136 1.05 -10.56 7.34
CA ARG A 136 -0.11 -10.03 6.63
C ARG A 136 -1.42 -10.50 7.26
N LYS A 137 -1.56 -11.80 7.53
CA LYS A 137 -2.75 -12.36 8.21
C LYS A 137 -2.93 -11.77 9.60
N ASP A 138 -1.87 -11.65 10.39
CA ASP A 138 -1.93 -11.10 11.74
C ASP A 138 -2.36 -9.61 11.72
N LYS A 139 -1.85 -8.83 10.75
CA LYS A 139 -2.23 -7.43 10.56
C LYS A 139 -3.64 -7.28 10.02
N GLU A 140 -4.07 -8.13 9.10
CA GLU A 140 -5.46 -8.18 8.61
C GLU A 140 -6.42 -8.46 9.76
N LEU A 141 -6.12 -9.43 10.63
CA LEU A 141 -6.91 -9.71 11.83
C LEU A 141 -6.95 -8.52 12.79
N THR A 142 -5.83 -7.81 12.94
CA THR A 142 -5.77 -6.60 13.77
C THR A 142 -6.65 -5.48 13.18
N LEU A 143 -6.63 -5.31 11.85
CA LEU A 143 -7.48 -4.33 11.17
C LEU A 143 -8.96 -4.67 11.30
N CYS A 144 -9.33 -5.95 11.19
CA CYS A 144 -10.72 -6.39 11.42
C CYS A 144 -11.19 -6.04 12.83
N LYS A 145 -10.36 -6.29 13.86
CA LYS A 145 -10.70 -5.93 15.25
C LYS A 145 -10.86 -4.42 15.43
N LEU A 146 -9.90 -3.63 14.94
CA LEU A 146 -9.98 -2.17 15.02
C LEU A 146 -11.20 -1.62 14.28
N TRP A 147 -11.62 -2.28 13.20
CA TRP A 147 -12.83 -1.92 12.48
C TRP A 147 -14.10 -2.23 13.30
N GLU A 148 -14.15 -3.38 13.97
CA GLU A 148 -15.23 -3.74 14.90
C GLU A 148 -15.31 -2.77 16.07
N ASP A 149 -14.19 -2.44 16.70
CA ASP A 149 -14.10 -1.47 17.81
C ASP A 149 -14.56 -0.07 17.35
N TRP A 150 -14.16 0.34 16.14
CA TRP A 150 -14.61 1.61 15.56
C TRP A 150 -16.12 1.61 15.33
N GLU A 151 -16.70 0.53 14.79
CA GLU A 151 -18.15 0.39 14.61
C GLU A 151 -18.87 0.48 15.96
N GLU A 152 -18.36 -0.15 17.03
CA GLU A 152 -18.94 -0.08 18.38
C GLU A 152 -18.95 1.35 18.93
N VAL A 153 -17.83 2.07 18.85
CA VAL A 153 -17.74 3.47 19.28
C VAL A 153 -18.71 4.37 18.50
N GLN A 154 -18.92 4.11 17.20
CA GLN A 154 -19.94 4.86 16.44
C GLN A 154 -21.35 4.60 16.98
N PHE A 155 -21.70 3.36 17.34
CA PHE A 155 -23.01 3.06 17.92
C PHE A 155 -23.19 3.71 19.30
N GLU A 156 -22.16 3.73 20.14
CA GLU A 156 -22.19 4.43 21.43
C GLU A 156 -22.40 5.94 21.24
N LEU A 157 -21.68 6.54 20.30
CA LEU A 157 -21.81 7.97 19.99
C LEU A 157 -23.21 8.30 19.48
N ILE A 158 -23.79 7.44 18.62
CA ILE A 158 -25.16 7.58 18.15
C ILE A 158 -26.15 7.46 19.32
N GLY A 159 -25.94 6.51 20.25
CA GLY A 159 -26.74 6.38 21.46
C GLY A 159 -26.72 7.65 22.30
N LEU A 160 -25.54 8.18 22.60
CA LEU A 160 -25.36 9.45 23.32
C LEU A 160 -26.03 10.63 22.61
N ALA A 161 -25.87 10.73 21.29
CA ALA A 161 -26.50 11.78 20.52
C ALA A 161 -28.03 11.67 20.54
N ALA A 162 -28.57 10.45 20.51
CA ALA A 162 -30.00 10.23 20.68
C ALA A 162 -30.50 10.59 22.09
N GLU A 163 -29.69 10.42 23.13
CA GLU A 163 -30.03 10.84 24.50
C GLU A 163 -30.15 12.37 24.59
N VAL A 164 -29.19 13.08 24.02
CA VAL A 164 -29.08 14.54 24.09
C VAL A 164 -30.10 15.24 23.19
N PHE A 165 -30.22 14.82 21.93
CA PHE A 165 -31.05 15.51 20.93
C PHE A 165 -32.46 14.92 20.80
N GLY A 166 -32.68 13.74 21.38
CA GLY A 166 -33.90 12.98 21.20
C GLY A 166 -33.90 12.19 19.89
N PRO A 167 -34.41 10.96 19.90
CA PRO A 167 -34.30 10.02 18.78
C PRO A 167 -34.99 10.51 17.50
N GLU A 168 -36.04 11.33 17.63
CA GLU A 168 -36.83 11.87 16.50
C GLU A 168 -36.12 12.98 15.71
N SER A 169 -35.03 13.54 16.24
CA SER A 169 -34.26 14.58 15.57
C SER A 169 -33.08 14.01 14.76
N MET A 170 -32.76 12.72 14.94
CA MET A 170 -31.66 12.07 14.24
C MET A 170 -32.14 11.47 12.92
N THR A 171 -31.62 11.98 11.81
CA THR A 171 -31.85 11.41 10.48
C THR A 171 -30.58 10.67 10.03
N PHE A 172 -30.65 9.35 9.99
CA PHE A 172 -29.55 8.52 9.51
C PHE A 172 -29.59 8.47 7.98
N ALA A 173 -28.53 8.97 7.33
CA ALA A 173 -28.38 8.94 5.88
C ALA A 173 -28.34 7.49 5.32
N GLN A 174 -27.98 6.51 6.15
CA GLN A 174 -27.96 5.06 5.86
C GLN A 174 -29.30 4.37 6.13
N SER A 175 -30.43 5.07 5.97
CA SER A 175 -31.78 4.50 6.14
C SER A 175 -32.19 3.58 5.00
N ARG A 176 -31.40 3.48 3.93
CA ARG A 176 -31.56 2.43 2.92
C ARG A 176 -30.98 1.13 3.44
N GLU A 177 -31.85 0.13 3.54
CA GLU A 177 -31.56 -1.21 4.02
C GLU A 177 -30.44 -1.93 3.22
N GLU A 178 -30.13 -1.42 2.02
CA GLU A 178 -29.04 -1.88 1.16
C GLU A 178 -27.62 -1.45 1.62
N ASP A 179 -27.48 -0.39 2.41
CA ASP A 179 -26.17 0.18 2.79
C ASP A 179 -25.64 -0.35 4.14
N MET A 180 -26.46 -1.11 4.87
CA MET A 180 -26.15 -1.62 6.21
C MET A 180 -25.82 -3.11 6.16
N LYS A 181 -24.76 -3.53 6.87
CA LYS A 181 -24.46 -4.97 6.99
C LYS A 181 -25.60 -5.68 7.74
N PRO A 182 -25.90 -6.95 7.41
CA PRO A 182 -26.89 -7.74 8.15
C PRO A 182 -26.53 -7.76 9.65
N GLY A 183 -27.47 -7.32 10.49
CA GLY A 183 -27.31 -7.21 11.95
C GLY A 183 -26.94 -5.82 12.50
N GLN A 184 -26.47 -4.87 11.67
CA GLN A 184 -26.17 -3.50 12.13
C GLN A 184 -27.44 -2.72 12.49
N LYS A 185 -28.54 -2.93 11.75
CA LYS A 185 -29.86 -2.36 12.06
C LYS A 185 -30.38 -2.79 13.42
N GLU A 186 -30.21 -4.07 13.76
CA GLU A 186 -30.63 -4.63 15.05
C GLU A 186 -29.80 -4.07 16.20
N LYS A 187 -28.47 -3.92 16.01
CA LYS A 187 -27.59 -3.26 16.99
C LYS A 187 -27.96 -1.79 17.20
N LEU A 188 -28.23 -1.06 16.12
CA LEU A 188 -28.67 0.34 16.20
C LEU A 188 -30.00 0.46 16.93
N GLN A 189 -30.97 -0.39 16.61
CA GLN A 189 -32.27 -0.40 17.28
C GLN A 189 -32.12 -0.71 18.78
N LYS A 190 -31.25 -1.68 19.13
CA LYS A 190 -30.95 -2.03 20.51
C LYS A 190 -30.28 -0.89 21.29
N ALA A 191 -29.42 -0.11 20.64
CA ALA A 191 -28.78 1.06 21.24
C ALA A 191 -29.77 2.23 21.45
N LEU A 192 -30.74 2.40 20.56
CA LEU A 192 -31.72 3.50 20.62
C LEU A 192 -32.93 3.20 21.52
N GLN A 193 -33.28 1.93 21.73
CA GLN A 193 -34.43 1.53 22.54
C GLN A 193 -34.38 2.01 24.01
N PRO A 194 -33.27 1.90 24.76
CA PRO A 194 -33.20 2.42 26.13
C PRO A 194 -33.27 3.96 26.17
N VAL A 195 -32.75 4.62 25.12
CA VAL A 195 -32.71 6.07 25.00
C VAL A 195 -34.09 6.68 24.75
N GLN A 196 -34.93 6.02 23.96
CA GLN A 196 -36.33 6.42 23.76
C GLN A 196 -37.09 6.49 25.10
N GLY A 197 -36.93 5.48 25.96
CA GLY A 197 -37.58 5.45 27.27
C GLY A 197 -37.08 6.55 28.21
N ALA A 198 -35.75 6.73 28.31
CA ALA A 198 -35.16 7.74 29.18
C ALA A 198 -35.46 9.17 28.72
N HIS A 199 -35.41 9.44 27.41
CA HIS A 199 -35.71 10.76 26.86
C HIS A 199 -37.21 11.11 27.01
N GLN A 200 -38.10 10.13 26.84
CA GLN A 200 -39.53 10.35 27.03
C GLN A 200 -39.88 10.62 28.50
N GLN A 201 -39.26 9.89 29.43
CA GLN A 201 -39.40 10.15 30.87
C GLN A 201 -38.83 11.52 31.27
N ALA A 202 -37.67 11.92 30.72
CA ALA A 202 -37.09 13.23 30.94
C ALA A 202 -38.00 14.35 30.39
N LYS A 203 -38.60 14.14 29.22
CA LYS A 203 -39.55 15.07 28.61
C LYS A 203 -40.85 15.20 29.42
N GLU A 204 -41.38 14.10 29.94
CA GLU A 204 -42.55 14.10 30.83
C GLU A 204 -42.26 14.85 32.14
N SER A 205 -41.10 14.62 32.76
CA SER A 205 -40.68 15.35 33.98
C SER A 205 -40.45 16.85 33.73
N SER A 206 -39.96 17.21 32.55
CA SER A 206 -39.81 18.61 32.14
C SER A 206 -41.17 19.27 31.90
N GLY A 207 -42.12 18.52 31.31
CA GLY A 207 -43.50 18.97 31.12
C GLY A 207 -44.22 19.22 32.45
N SER A 208 -44.09 18.31 33.43
CA SER A 208 -44.68 18.52 34.76
C SER A 208 -44.07 19.71 35.50
N LEU A 209 -42.76 19.92 35.37
CA LEU A 209 -42.08 21.08 35.96
C LEU A 209 -42.54 22.39 35.31
N GLU A 210 -42.76 22.41 34.00
CA GLU A 210 -43.30 23.58 33.30
C GLU A 210 -44.72 23.91 33.77
N GLU A 211 -45.56 22.88 33.98
CA GLU A 211 -46.91 23.05 34.50
C GLU A 211 -46.90 23.58 35.95
N ASP A 212 -46.02 23.06 36.81
CA ASP A 212 -45.81 23.57 38.17
C ASP A 212 -45.35 25.03 38.18
N LEU A 213 -44.44 25.42 37.28
CA LEU A 213 -43.98 26.80 37.14
C LEU A 213 -45.09 27.73 36.67
N ARG A 214 -45.95 27.30 35.74
CA ARG A 214 -47.13 28.07 35.33
C ARG A 214 -48.13 28.23 36.47
N HIS A 215 -48.36 27.18 37.26
CA HIS A 215 -49.20 27.27 38.45
C HIS A 215 -48.62 28.22 39.50
N PHE A 216 -47.31 28.18 39.72
CA PHE A 216 -46.61 29.10 40.60
C PHE A 216 -46.74 30.55 40.11
N GLU A 217 -46.54 30.81 38.82
CA GLU A 217 -46.71 32.13 38.21
C GLU A 217 -48.14 32.64 38.40
N ALA A 218 -49.15 31.81 38.13
CA ALA A 218 -50.55 32.17 38.35
C ALA A 218 -50.85 32.48 39.82
N SER A 219 -50.27 31.71 40.75
CA SER A 219 -50.38 31.95 42.19
C SER A 219 -49.74 33.28 42.59
N MET A 220 -48.54 33.58 42.09
CA MET A 220 -47.84 34.85 42.30
C MET A 220 -48.65 36.03 41.78
N LEU A 221 -49.24 35.94 40.59
CA LEU A 221 -50.12 36.99 40.05
C LEU A 221 -51.36 37.21 40.94
N SER A 222 -51.95 36.13 41.45
CA SER A 222 -53.06 36.19 42.39
C SER A 222 -52.65 36.88 43.71
N ILE A 223 -51.50 36.50 44.29
CA ILE A 223 -50.97 37.12 45.52
C ILE A 223 -50.66 38.60 45.28
N ALA A 224 -50.02 38.95 44.17
CA ALA A 224 -49.73 40.34 43.81
C ALA A 224 -51.01 41.17 43.68
N SER A 225 -52.05 40.62 43.05
CA SER A 225 -53.35 41.29 42.92
C SER A 225 -54.04 41.51 44.28
N LYS A 226 -54.02 40.49 45.16
CA LYS A 226 -54.56 40.58 46.54
C LYS A 226 -53.77 41.58 47.38
N THR A 227 -52.45 41.59 47.26
CA THR A 227 -51.57 42.53 47.96
C THR A 227 -51.81 43.96 47.48
N LYS A 228 -51.93 44.17 46.17
CA LYS A 228 -52.28 45.49 45.61
C LYS A 228 -53.63 45.97 46.13
N LYS A 229 -54.64 45.10 46.15
CA LYS A 229 -55.98 45.44 46.65
C LYS A 229 -55.95 45.79 48.15
N THR A 230 -55.32 44.97 48.97
CA THR A 230 -55.20 45.25 50.42
C THR A 230 -54.41 46.51 50.70
N MET A 231 -53.35 46.78 49.93
CA MET A 231 -52.60 48.05 49.99
C MET A 231 -53.48 49.25 49.64
N THR A 232 -54.27 49.17 48.56
CA THR A 232 -55.19 50.26 48.19
C THR A 232 -56.28 50.45 49.24
N ASP A 233 -56.80 49.37 49.81
CA ASP A 233 -57.83 49.42 50.86
C ASP A 233 -57.25 50.06 52.14
N MET A 234 -56.05 49.67 52.56
CA MET A 234 -55.33 50.30 53.68
C MET A 234 -55.07 51.79 53.43
N GLN A 235 -54.63 52.16 52.21
CA GLN A 235 -54.40 53.55 51.86
C GLN A 235 -55.69 54.38 51.91
N GLN A 236 -56.82 53.82 51.47
CA GLN A 236 -58.13 54.45 51.60
C GLN A 236 -58.53 54.63 53.07
N GLN A 237 -58.37 53.60 53.91
CA GLN A 237 -58.65 53.69 55.35
C GLN A 237 -57.79 54.76 56.03
N TYR A 238 -56.50 54.82 55.72
CA TYR A 238 -55.59 55.85 56.22
C TYR A 238 -56.08 57.26 55.86
N ASN A 239 -56.48 57.48 54.59
CA ASN A 239 -57.01 58.77 54.15
C ASN A 239 -58.32 59.15 54.86
N ILE A 240 -59.22 58.18 55.09
CA ILE A 240 -60.45 58.41 55.85
C ILE A 240 -60.14 58.83 57.29
N GLN A 241 -59.23 58.11 57.97
CA GLN A 241 -58.83 58.45 59.34
C GLN A 241 -58.16 59.82 59.41
N LYS A 242 -57.22 60.09 58.49
CA LYS A 242 -56.55 61.39 58.35
C LYS A 242 -57.58 62.52 58.21
N ASN A 243 -58.54 62.39 57.29
CA ASN A 243 -59.59 63.40 57.10
C ASN A 243 -60.48 63.58 58.34
N LYS A 244 -60.81 62.49 59.05
CA LYS A 244 -61.59 62.56 60.29
C LYS A 244 -60.84 63.34 61.38
N ILE A 245 -59.53 63.10 61.52
CA ILE A 245 -58.68 63.85 62.47
C ILE A 245 -58.60 65.32 62.08
N PHE A 246 -58.37 65.64 60.81
CA PHE A 246 -58.33 67.04 60.34
C PHE A 246 -59.67 67.76 60.55
N GLN A 247 -60.80 67.10 60.31
CA GLN A 247 -62.12 67.68 60.59
C GLN A 247 -62.33 67.90 62.09
N GLY A 248 -61.92 66.96 62.95
CA GLY A 248 -61.95 67.13 64.40
C GLY A 248 -61.08 68.30 64.86
N LEU A 249 -59.85 68.40 64.37
CA LEU A 249 -58.93 69.50 64.64
C LEU A 249 -59.51 70.83 64.18
N ARG A 250 -60.07 70.88 62.97
CA ARG A 250 -60.71 72.09 62.42
C ARG A 250 -61.87 72.56 63.30
N ARG A 251 -62.74 71.66 63.76
CA ARG A 251 -63.82 72.00 64.69
C ARG A 251 -63.29 72.53 66.02
N HIS A 252 -62.21 71.95 66.55
CA HIS A 252 -61.57 72.45 67.77
C HIS A 252 -60.96 73.84 67.58
N ILE A 253 -60.32 74.10 66.44
CA ILE A 253 -59.78 75.43 66.09
C ILE A 253 -60.93 76.44 65.94
N GLU A 254 -62.02 76.07 65.26
CA GLU A 254 -63.20 76.93 65.10
C GLU A 254 -63.87 77.24 66.46
N LEU A 255 -63.92 76.27 67.38
CA LEU A 255 -64.38 76.48 68.77
C LEU A 255 -63.46 77.41 69.57
N LEU A 256 -62.15 77.28 69.41
CA LEU A 256 -61.16 78.16 70.06
C LEU A 256 -61.18 79.57 69.48
N ALA A 257 -61.49 79.73 68.20
CA ALA A 257 -61.61 81.03 67.54
C ALA A 257 -62.95 81.74 67.80
N ALA A 258 -63.95 81.02 68.34
CA ALA A 258 -65.26 81.56 68.72
C ALA A 258 -65.35 81.98 70.20
N LEU A 259 -64.27 81.78 70.96
CA LEU A 259 -64.03 82.31 72.32
C LEU A 259 -63.27 83.63 72.25
#